data_AF-A0A832ML83-F1
#
_entry.id   AF-A0A832ML83-F1
#
_cell.length_a   1.000
_cell.length_b   1.000
_cell.length_c   1.000
_cell.angle_alpha   90.00
_cell.angle_beta   90.00
_cell.angle_gamma   90.00
#
_symmetry.space_group_name_H-M   'P 1'
#
loop_
_entity.id
_entity.type
_entity.pdbx_description
1 polymer ?
#
loop_
_entity_poly.entity_id
_entity_poly.type
_entity_poly.pdbx_seq_one_letter_code
_entity_poly.pdbx_strand_id
1 'polypeptide(L)'
;MKTDITKFFELQRQIFGICPKCTEFFRLSDCKIFLKKKPIPDWKDKIDQENLRLEKLMERLEEKEEEIREKARDKGRKLAQLTIKKIDPVFAPRKLDPDDAKVIFHPIDYIVFNGMNQAKSIKNIILLDRKAKQPEHRQIQRSIQRVIDRDNYEWQTLRVRECGKIQLE
;
A
#
# COMPACT_ATOMS: atom_id res chain seq x y z
N MET A 1 -63.00 3.05 -10.40
CA MET A 1 -62.22 1.97 -9.75
C MET A 1 -60.79 1.84 -10.25
N LYS A 2 -60.48 1.52 -11.52
CA LYS A 2 -59.06 1.46 -11.97
C LYS A 2 -58.33 2.81 -11.90
N THR A 3 -59.05 3.90 -12.19
CA THR A 3 -58.55 5.29 -12.19
C THR A 3 -58.28 5.85 -10.79
N ASP A 4 -59.00 5.38 -9.77
CA ASP A 4 -58.84 5.85 -8.39
C ASP A 4 -57.59 5.25 -7.74
N ILE A 5 -57.31 3.99 -8.06
CA ILE A 5 -56.12 3.29 -7.58
C ILE A 5 -54.85 3.91 -8.18
N THR A 6 -54.85 4.30 -9.45
CA THR A 6 -53.69 4.99 -10.07
C THR A 6 -53.45 6.37 -9.47
N LYS A 7 -54.51 7.13 -9.18
CA LYS A 7 -54.40 8.43 -8.50
C LYS A 7 -53.88 8.29 -7.06
N PHE A 8 -54.30 7.24 -6.35
CA PHE A 8 -53.80 6.94 -5.02
C PHE A 8 -52.29 6.66 -5.01
N PHE A 9 -51.79 5.86 -5.95
CA PHE A 9 -50.35 5.59 -6.08
C PHE A 9 -49.54 6.82 -6.53
N GLU A 10 -50.12 7.74 -7.32
CA GLU A 10 -49.49 9.02 -7.64
C GLU A 10 -49.36 9.94 -6.42
N LEU A 11 -50.38 10.01 -5.56
CA LEU A 11 -50.32 10.75 -4.29
C LEU A 11 -49.27 10.17 -3.33
N GLN A 12 -49.14 8.84 -3.28
CA GLN A 12 -48.13 8.17 -2.46
C GLN A 12 -46.68 8.45 -2.88
N ARG A 13 -46.43 8.88 -4.14
CA ARG A 13 -45.11 9.33 -4.60
C ARG A 13 -44.69 10.69 -4.02
N GLN A 14 -45.65 11.45 -3.48
CA GLN A 14 -45.42 12.75 -2.84
C GLN A 14 -45.24 12.63 -1.32
N ILE A 15 -45.46 11.44 -0.75
CA ILE A 15 -45.30 11.19 0.68
C ILE A 15 -43.92 10.54 0.91
N PHE A 16 -43.07 11.28 1.63
CA PHE A 16 -41.74 10.84 2.02
C PHE A 16 -41.76 10.37 3.48
N GLY A 17 -41.23 9.18 3.73
CA GLY A 17 -40.96 8.65 5.06
C GLY A 17 -39.46 8.73 5.36
N ILE A 18 -39.13 8.77 6.64
CA ILE A 18 -37.75 8.63 7.13
C ILE A 18 -37.64 7.27 7.79
N CYS A 19 -36.66 6.46 7.38
CA CYS A 19 -36.43 5.17 8.01
C CYS A 19 -35.85 5.37 9.44
N PRO A 20 -36.45 4.79 10.49
CA PRO A 20 -35.96 4.97 11.86
C PRO A 20 -34.62 4.29 12.14
N LYS A 21 -34.13 3.43 11.23
CA LYS A 21 -32.88 2.66 11.39
C LYS A 21 -31.70 3.25 10.62
N CYS A 22 -31.91 3.73 9.39
CA CYS A 22 -30.85 4.31 8.54
C CYS A 22 -31.03 5.81 8.27
N THR A 23 -32.09 6.44 8.77
CA THR A 23 -32.41 7.87 8.58
C THR A 23 -32.55 8.34 7.13
N GLU A 24 -32.60 7.41 6.17
CA GLU A 24 -32.79 7.72 4.76
C GLU A 24 -34.25 8.06 4.43
N PHE A 25 -34.42 8.99 3.50
CA PHE A 25 -35.72 9.34 2.93
C PHE A 25 -36.14 8.30 1.89
N PHE A 26 -37.34 7.74 2.05
CA PHE A 26 -37.93 6.83 1.08
C PHE A 26 -39.34 7.29 0.71
N ARG A 27 -39.81 7.00 -0.51
CA ARG A 27 -41.21 7.25 -0.85
C ARG A 27 -42.06 6.05 -0.43
N LEU A 28 -43.30 6.29 -0.04
CA LEU A 28 -44.25 5.18 0.22
C LEU A 28 -44.43 4.26 -1.00
N SER A 29 -44.25 4.78 -2.22
CA SER A 29 -44.23 3.99 -3.45
C SER A 29 -43.01 3.06 -3.58
N ASP A 30 -41.91 3.33 -2.87
CA ASP A 30 -40.69 2.53 -2.93
C ASP A 30 -40.81 1.27 -2.05
N CYS A 31 -41.72 1.29 -1.07
CA CYS A 31 -42.15 0.10 -0.35
C CYS A 31 -42.82 -0.84 -1.36
N LYS A 32 -42.28 -2.05 -1.55
CA LYS A 32 -42.68 -3.05 -2.56
C LYS A 32 -44.11 -3.59 -2.38
N ILE A 33 -45.12 -2.73 -2.39
CA ILE A 33 -46.55 -3.05 -2.31
C ILE A 33 -47.10 -2.92 -3.74
N PHE A 34 -46.77 -3.89 -4.60
CA PHE A 34 -47.29 -3.92 -5.97
C PHE A 34 -48.05 -5.21 -6.21
N LEU A 35 -49.31 -5.07 -6.61
CA LEU A 35 -50.16 -6.24 -6.82
C LEU A 35 -49.74 -7.05 -8.06
N LYS A 36 -49.33 -6.42 -9.19
CA LYS A 36 -48.95 -7.14 -10.45
C LYS A 36 -48.02 -6.42 -11.45
N LYS A 37 -47.92 -5.08 -11.49
CA LYS A 37 -47.09 -4.33 -12.48
C LYS A 37 -46.32 -3.20 -11.83
N LYS A 38 -45.07 -2.99 -12.28
CA LYS A 38 -44.23 -1.86 -11.85
C LYS A 38 -44.80 -0.55 -12.42
N PRO A 39 -44.90 0.54 -11.63
CA PRO A 39 -45.35 1.84 -12.12
C PRO A 39 -44.38 2.43 -13.15
N ILE A 40 -44.90 3.36 -13.96
CA ILE A 40 -44.14 4.05 -15.00
C ILE A 40 -43.02 4.89 -14.33
N PRO A 41 -41.77 4.87 -14.85
CA PRO A 41 -40.67 5.63 -14.28
C PRO A 41 -40.99 7.13 -14.15
N ASP A 42 -40.72 7.71 -12.98
CA ASP A 42 -40.89 9.14 -12.73
C ASP A 42 -39.56 9.90 -12.75
N TRP A 43 -39.61 11.19 -12.43
CA TRP A 43 -38.43 12.07 -12.45
C TRP A 43 -37.33 11.63 -11.46
N LYS A 44 -37.68 11.03 -10.32
CA LYS A 44 -36.69 10.52 -9.35
C LYS A 44 -36.10 9.21 -9.84
N ASP A 45 -36.89 8.32 -10.44
CA ASP A 45 -36.35 7.10 -11.06
C ASP A 45 -35.27 7.44 -12.11
N LYS A 46 -35.44 8.54 -12.86
CA LYS A 46 -34.43 9.04 -13.79
C LYS A 46 -33.18 9.60 -13.09
N ILE A 47 -33.36 10.37 -12.03
CA ILE A 47 -32.25 10.91 -11.23
C ILE A 47 -31.46 9.77 -10.58
N ASP A 48 -32.13 8.79 -9.98
CA ASP A 48 -31.51 7.63 -9.35
C ASP A 48 -30.70 6.80 -10.36
N GLN A 49 -31.21 6.65 -11.59
CA GLN A 49 -30.47 6.00 -12.68
C GLN A 49 -29.23 6.78 -13.10
N GLU A 50 -29.33 8.10 -13.23
CA GLU A 50 -28.17 8.94 -13.55
C GLU A 50 -27.15 8.98 -12.40
N ASN A 51 -27.59 9.01 -11.14
CA ASN A 51 -26.70 8.91 -9.97
C ASN A 51 -25.95 7.58 -9.98
N LEU A 52 -26.64 6.46 -10.18
CA LEU A 52 -26.00 5.14 -10.29
C LEU A 52 -25.01 5.08 -11.46
N ARG A 53 -25.31 5.78 -12.55
CA ARG A 53 -24.40 5.89 -13.70
C ARG A 53 -23.16 6.72 -13.35
N LEU A 54 -23.33 7.83 -12.63
CA LEU A 54 -22.24 8.69 -12.16
C LEU A 54 -21.34 7.94 -11.17
N GLU A 55 -21.91 7.22 -10.21
CA GLU A 55 -21.15 6.40 -9.26
C GLU A 55 -20.25 5.39 -9.99
N LYS A 56 -20.78 4.66 -10.96
CA LYS A 56 -20.00 3.72 -11.78
C LYS A 56 -18.92 4.40 -12.62
N LEU A 57 -19.14 5.64 -13.04
CA LEU A 57 -18.13 6.40 -13.77
C LEU A 57 -17.04 6.92 -12.83
N MET A 58 -17.40 7.33 -11.61
CA MET A 58 -16.47 7.75 -10.57
C MET A 58 -15.56 6.59 -10.17
N GLU A 59 -16.12 5.42 -9.87
CA GLU A 59 -15.35 4.21 -9.52
C GLU A 59 -14.31 3.87 -10.59
N ARG A 60 -14.71 3.88 -11.87
CA ARG A 60 -13.78 3.65 -13.00
C ARG A 60 -12.73 4.74 -13.16
N LEU A 61 -13.04 5.97 -12.79
CA LEU A 61 -12.08 7.07 -12.84
C LEU A 61 -11.07 6.95 -11.70
N GLU A 62 -11.52 6.58 -10.50
CA GLU A 62 -10.66 6.32 -9.35
C GLU A 62 -9.68 5.18 -9.63
N GLU A 63 -10.15 4.06 -10.17
CA GLU A 63 -9.30 2.95 -10.61
C GLU A 63 -8.21 3.41 -11.61
N LYS A 64 -8.62 4.16 -12.64
CA LYS A 64 -7.68 4.69 -13.64
C LYS A 64 -6.71 5.70 -13.03
N GLU A 65 -7.16 6.52 -12.12
CA GLU A 65 -6.31 7.49 -11.44
C GLU A 65 -5.25 6.77 -10.60
N GLU A 66 -5.65 5.76 -9.84
CA GLU A 66 -4.74 4.94 -9.04
C GLU A 66 -3.69 4.27 -9.94
N GLU A 67 -4.10 3.65 -11.04
CA GLU A 67 -3.17 3.08 -12.02
C GLU A 67 -2.18 4.12 -12.57
N ILE A 68 -2.66 5.32 -12.92
CA ILE A 68 -1.81 6.39 -13.45
C ILE A 68 -0.83 6.87 -12.38
N ARG A 69 -1.28 7.04 -11.14
CA ARG A 69 -0.43 7.43 -10.00
C ARG A 69 0.65 6.38 -9.74
N GLU A 70 0.31 5.09 -9.74
CA GLU A 70 1.29 4.01 -9.59
C GLU A 70 2.31 4.00 -10.73
N LYS A 71 1.85 4.07 -11.98
CA LYS A 71 2.74 4.16 -13.15
C LYS A 71 3.66 5.39 -13.08
N ALA A 72 3.17 6.53 -12.60
CA ALA A 72 3.97 7.73 -12.40
C ALA A 72 5.01 7.55 -11.28
N ARG A 73 4.62 6.95 -10.14
CA ARG A 73 5.55 6.62 -9.04
C ARG A 73 6.66 5.70 -9.50
N ASP A 74 6.33 4.66 -10.25
CA ASP A 74 7.32 3.72 -10.81
C ASP A 74 8.29 4.38 -11.77
N LYS A 75 7.79 5.24 -12.67
CA LYS A 75 8.64 6.03 -13.55
C LYS A 75 9.56 6.95 -12.75
N GLY A 76 9.04 7.62 -11.73
CA GLY A 76 9.81 8.45 -10.80
C GLY A 76 10.92 7.67 -10.10
N ARG A 77 10.59 6.50 -9.53
CA ARG A 77 11.57 5.60 -8.90
C ARG A 77 12.68 5.19 -9.87
N LYS A 78 12.32 4.74 -11.08
CA LYS A 78 13.30 4.34 -12.10
C LYS A 78 14.23 5.49 -12.50
N LEU A 79 13.68 6.69 -12.71
CA LEU A 79 14.48 7.87 -13.02
C LEU A 79 15.43 8.24 -11.87
N ALA A 80 14.94 8.22 -10.62
CA ALA A 80 15.77 8.46 -9.45
C ALA A 80 16.92 7.44 -9.35
N GLN A 81 16.64 6.15 -9.53
CA GLN A 81 17.66 5.10 -9.53
C GLN A 81 18.71 5.29 -10.63
N LEU A 82 18.31 5.73 -11.84
CA LEU A 82 19.25 6.03 -12.91
C LEU A 82 20.17 7.20 -12.56
N THR A 83 19.65 8.23 -11.89
CA THR A 83 20.44 9.37 -11.41
C THR A 83 21.39 8.94 -10.30
N ILE A 84 20.91 8.17 -9.31
CA ILE A 84 21.73 7.64 -8.22
C ILE A 84 22.87 6.80 -8.77
N LYS A 85 22.61 5.90 -9.73
CA LYS A 85 23.65 5.06 -10.37
C LYS A 85 24.79 5.83 -11.01
N LYS A 86 24.56 7.07 -11.45
CA LYS A 86 25.61 7.93 -12.04
C LYS A 86 26.49 8.59 -10.98
N ILE A 87 25.95 8.83 -9.80
CA ILE A 87 26.60 9.60 -8.73
C ILE A 87 27.21 8.66 -7.69
N ASP A 88 26.62 7.50 -7.48
CA ASP A 88 27.02 6.53 -6.46
C ASP A 88 28.33 5.79 -6.83
N PRO A 89 29.44 6.06 -6.11
CA PRO A 89 30.71 5.41 -6.37
C PRO A 89 30.84 4.05 -5.65
N VAL A 90 29.90 3.69 -4.77
CA VAL A 90 30.03 2.57 -3.84
C VAL A 90 29.16 1.37 -4.25
N PHE A 91 27.84 1.53 -4.36
CA PHE A 91 26.93 0.39 -4.52
C PHE A 91 26.69 0.06 -6.00
N ALA A 92 26.43 1.06 -6.83
CA ALA A 92 26.13 0.89 -8.25
C ALA A 92 27.20 0.10 -9.03
N PRO A 93 28.53 0.34 -8.88
CA PRO A 93 29.56 -0.46 -9.56
C PRO A 93 29.56 -1.94 -9.13
N ARG A 94 29.08 -2.23 -7.92
CA ARG A 94 29.01 -3.58 -7.35
C ARG A 94 27.68 -4.27 -7.60
N LYS A 95 26.78 -3.64 -8.39
CA LYS A 95 25.40 -4.10 -8.63
C LYS A 95 24.60 -4.28 -7.34
N LEU A 96 24.89 -3.46 -6.32
CA LEU A 96 24.16 -3.42 -5.06
C LEU A 96 23.17 -2.25 -5.09
N ASP A 97 22.04 -2.42 -4.41
CA ASP A 97 21.08 -1.35 -4.18
C ASP A 97 21.46 -0.57 -2.91
N PRO A 98 21.68 0.75 -2.97
CA PRO A 98 21.92 1.57 -1.78
C PRO A 98 20.82 1.43 -0.71
N ASP A 99 19.56 1.21 -1.13
CA ASP A 99 18.42 1.10 -0.21
C ASP A 99 18.46 -0.21 0.61
N ASP A 100 19.21 -1.21 0.14
CA ASP A 100 19.45 -2.47 0.85
C ASP A 100 20.52 -2.33 1.95
N ALA A 101 21.19 -1.18 2.06
CA ALA A 101 22.28 -0.96 3.01
C ALA A 101 21.79 -0.31 4.32
N LYS A 102 22.33 -0.78 5.45
CA LYS A 102 22.19 -0.18 6.78
C LYS A 102 23.55 0.24 7.31
N VAL A 103 23.63 1.46 7.84
CA VAL A 103 24.86 2.01 8.42
C VAL A 103 25.01 1.51 9.85
N ILE A 104 26.18 0.95 10.19
CA ILE A 104 26.54 0.58 11.58
C ILE A 104 27.83 1.29 12.06
N PHE A 105 28.50 2.05 11.17
CA PHE A 105 29.74 2.80 11.41
C PHE A 105 30.98 1.97 11.76
N HIS A 106 31.18 1.66 13.04
CA HIS A 106 32.34 0.92 13.52
C HIS A 106 31.84 -0.37 14.17
N PRO A 107 32.42 -1.55 13.86
CA PRO A 107 33.67 -1.77 13.13
C PRO A 107 33.58 -1.89 11.60
N ILE A 108 32.37 -1.76 11.03
CA ILE A 108 32.10 -1.87 9.58
C ILE A 108 31.15 -0.74 9.20
N ASP A 109 31.41 -0.02 8.11
CA ASP A 109 30.54 1.11 7.74
C ASP A 109 29.08 0.68 7.43
N TYR A 110 28.89 -0.38 6.64
CA TYR A 110 27.58 -0.84 6.16
C TYR A 110 27.35 -2.35 6.26
N ILE A 111 26.11 -2.74 6.52
CA ILE A 111 25.57 -4.09 6.28
C ILE A 111 24.58 -3.99 5.12
N VAL A 112 24.81 -4.73 4.04
CA VAL A 112 23.95 -4.74 2.85
C VAL A 112 23.17 -6.04 2.78
N PHE A 113 21.84 -5.95 2.84
CA PHE A 113 20.90 -7.07 2.70
C PHE A 113 20.51 -7.23 1.23
N ASN A 114 21.41 -7.77 0.42
CA ASN A 114 21.28 -7.78 -1.03
C ASN A 114 19.98 -8.46 -1.51
N GLY A 115 19.12 -7.70 -2.17
CA GLY A 115 17.83 -8.15 -2.67
C GLY A 115 16.64 -7.84 -1.75
N MET A 116 16.85 -7.19 -0.61
CA MET A 116 15.79 -6.88 0.36
C MET A 116 14.66 -6.02 -0.23
N ASN A 117 14.96 -5.00 -1.03
CA ASN A 117 13.95 -4.12 -1.62
C ASN A 117 13.44 -4.57 -3.00
N GLN A 118 14.21 -5.38 -3.73
CA GLN A 118 13.86 -5.80 -5.09
C GLN A 118 13.22 -7.19 -5.16
N ALA A 119 13.50 -8.08 -4.20
CA ALA A 119 13.00 -9.45 -4.16
C ALA A 119 12.26 -9.70 -2.84
N LYS A 120 11.35 -10.67 -2.83
CA LYS A 120 10.71 -11.15 -1.58
C LYS A 120 11.67 -11.89 -0.64
N SER A 121 12.96 -11.98 -0.99
CA SER A 121 13.97 -12.76 -0.27
C SER A 121 15.35 -12.12 -0.40
N ILE A 122 16.09 -12.08 0.72
CA ILE A 122 17.48 -11.65 0.77
C ILE A 122 18.38 -12.75 0.19
N LYS A 123 19.26 -12.40 -0.75
CA LYS A 123 20.19 -13.35 -1.40
C LYS A 123 21.40 -13.65 -0.52
N ASN A 124 21.98 -12.60 0.05
CA ASN A 124 23.11 -12.67 0.97
C ASN A 124 23.23 -11.37 1.76
N ILE A 125 23.98 -11.43 2.86
CA ILE A 125 24.36 -10.28 3.67
C ILE A 125 25.82 -9.95 3.35
N ILE A 126 26.11 -8.69 3.02
CA ILE A 126 27.45 -8.22 2.69
C ILE A 126 27.87 -7.18 3.71
N LEU A 127 28.98 -7.43 4.40
CA LEU A 127 29.62 -6.43 5.24
C LEU A 127 30.53 -5.57 4.36
N LEU A 128 30.26 -4.27 4.31
CA LEU A 128 30.96 -3.33 3.44
C LEU A 128 31.60 -2.24 4.30
N ASP A 129 32.92 -2.11 4.16
CA ASP A 129 33.70 -1.14 4.91
C ASP A 129 34.66 -0.40 3.98
N ARG A 130 34.98 0.85 4.32
CA ARG A 130 35.98 1.61 3.58
C ARG A 130 37.37 1.00 3.74
N LYS A 131 38.26 1.26 2.79
CA LYS A 131 39.65 0.84 2.90
C LYS A 131 40.30 1.48 4.13
N ALA A 132 40.81 0.65 5.05
CA ALA A 132 41.44 1.11 6.27
C ALA A 132 42.75 1.88 5.98
N LYS A 133 42.80 3.12 6.48
CA LYS A 133 44.00 3.98 6.39
C LYS A 133 44.99 3.66 7.52
N GLN A 134 44.47 3.43 8.73
CA GLN A 134 45.26 3.18 9.93
C GLN A 134 45.53 1.68 10.17
N PRO A 135 46.67 1.32 10.82
CA PRO A 135 46.98 -0.06 11.17
C PRO A 135 45.91 -0.75 12.03
N GLU A 136 45.35 -0.03 13.01
CA GLU A 136 44.32 -0.53 13.93
C GLU A 136 43.05 -0.96 13.17
N HIS A 137 42.56 -0.11 12.27
CA HIS A 137 41.39 -0.41 11.45
C HIS A 137 41.65 -1.61 10.52
N ARG A 138 42.87 -1.74 9.95
CA ARG A 138 43.25 -2.94 9.16
C ARG A 138 43.25 -4.21 10.02
N GLN A 139 43.67 -4.12 11.28
CA GLN A 139 43.69 -5.27 12.19
C GLN A 139 42.26 -5.72 12.52
N ILE A 140 41.33 -4.79 12.73
CA ILE A 140 39.91 -5.07 12.96
C ILE A 140 39.28 -5.73 11.72
N GLN A 141 39.48 -5.16 10.53
CA GLN A 141 38.99 -5.75 9.28
C GLN A 141 39.49 -7.18 9.06
N ARG A 142 40.79 -7.44 9.29
CA ARG A 142 41.37 -8.80 9.24
C ARG A 142 40.79 -9.72 10.31
N SER A 143 40.45 -9.20 11.48
CA SER A 143 39.83 -9.99 12.54
C SER A 143 38.43 -10.44 12.13
N ILE A 144 37.62 -9.53 11.59
CA ILE A 144 36.27 -9.84 11.09
C ILE A 144 36.34 -10.86 9.95
N GLN A 145 37.24 -10.64 8.97
CA GLN A 145 37.41 -11.56 7.87
C GLN A 145 37.75 -12.99 8.34
N ARG A 146 38.66 -13.14 9.32
CA ARG A 146 38.99 -14.45 9.91
C ARG A 146 37.80 -15.14 10.59
N VAL A 147 36.89 -14.38 11.20
CA VAL A 147 35.70 -14.92 11.86
C VAL A 147 34.70 -15.43 10.82
N ILE A 148 34.54 -14.69 9.72
CA ILE A 148 33.69 -15.09 8.59
C ILE A 148 34.26 -16.31 7.87
N ASP A 149 35.56 -16.32 7.56
CA ASP A 149 36.23 -17.43 6.85
C ASP A 149 36.20 -18.75 7.65
N ARG A 150 35.92 -18.68 8.95
CA ARG A 150 35.79 -19.83 9.86
C ARG A 150 34.34 -20.17 10.18
N ASP A 151 33.38 -19.53 9.52
CA ASP A 151 31.94 -19.65 9.78
C ASP A 151 31.56 -19.44 11.26
N ASN A 152 32.30 -18.58 11.98
CA ASN A 152 32.10 -18.33 13.39
C ASN A 152 31.16 -17.13 13.61
N TYR A 153 29.95 -17.22 13.10
CA TYR A 153 28.88 -16.22 13.28
C TYR A 153 27.57 -16.91 13.63
N GLU A 154 26.69 -16.20 14.35
CA GLU A 154 25.42 -16.74 14.82
C GLU A 154 24.27 -15.77 14.55
N TRP A 155 23.05 -16.33 14.44
CA TRP A 155 21.81 -15.56 14.38
C TRP A 155 21.11 -15.65 15.73
N GLN A 156 20.83 -14.52 16.36
CA GLN A 156 20.06 -14.44 17.60
C GLN A 156 18.90 -13.46 17.43
N THR A 157 17.73 -13.81 17.94
CA THR A 157 16.55 -12.93 17.98
C THR A 157 16.25 -12.58 19.42
N LEU A 158 16.28 -11.29 19.72
CA LEU A 158 16.02 -10.76 21.05
C LEU A 158 14.68 -10.05 21.06
N ARG A 159 13.78 -10.46 21.94
CA ARG A 159 12.50 -9.79 22.15
C ARG A 159 12.61 -8.87 23.35
N VAL A 160 12.50 -7.57 23.11
CA VAL A 160 12.38 -6.56 24.16
C VAL A 160 10.90 -6.43 24.52
N ARG A 161 10.53 -6.83 25.74
CA ARG A 161 9.16 -6.64 26.25
C ARG A 161 8.90 -5.15 26.51
N GLU A 162 7.63 -4.76 26.58
CA GLU A 162 7.22 -3.39 26.94
C GLU A 162 7.78 -2.94 28.30
N CYS A 163 8.08 -3.87 29.20
CA CYS A 163 8.74 -3.62 30.48
C CYS A 163 10.28 -3.49 30.41
N GLY A 164 10.86 -3.46 29.20
CA GLY A 164 12.31 -3.36 28.97
C GLY A 164 13.11 -4.65 29.21
N LYS A 165 12.46 -5.73 29.66
CA LYS A 165 13.13 -7.03 29.84
C LYS A 165 13.37 -7.70 28.50
N ILE A 166 14.60 -8.19 28.30
CA ILE A 166 15.01 -8.94 27.12
C ILE A 166 14.73 -10.43 27.36
N GLN A 167 14.08 -11.08 26.41
CA GLN A 167 13.99 -12.54 26.34
C GLN A 167 14.63 -13.01 25.04
N LEU A 168 15.45 -14.05 25.15
CA LEU A 168 15.89 -14.84 24.00
C LEU A 168 14.70 -15.65 23.50
N GLU A 169 14.40 -15.56 22.21
CA GLU A 169 13.51 -16.49 21.52
C GLU A 169 14.25 -17.75 21.08
#